data_AF-A0A947NSV8-F1
#
_entry.id   AF-A0A947NSV8-F1
#
_cell.length_a   1.000
_cell.length_b   1.000
_cell.length_c   1.000
_cell.angle_alpha   90.00
_cell.angle_beta   90.00
_cell.angle_gamma   90.00
#
_symmetry.space_group_name_H-M   'P 1'
#
loop_
_entity.id
_entity.type
_entity.pdbx_description
1 polymer ?
#
loop_
_entity_poly.entity_id
_entity_poly.type
_entity_poly.pdbx_seq_one_letter_code
_entity_poly.pdbx_strand_id
1 'polypeptide(L)'
;MAKKYINLSKEELLKLVEKQDKELATKKYGLVWDSEKEPEQVVLDCEKNIPILKRDKTKEIRTDNSDDNIMIEGDNYHALTCLNYTHKGKIDVIYIDPPYNTGNKTEWKYNDKYIDDNDGYRHSKWLNMMEKRLLLAKNLLKDGASIFISIGDDEHANLKLLCDKIFGRQNFITSISRIAKTASNLGKFFAPSCDYILLYTKSVETLKDDSFAQDVNDDLFKKEDELGKYRDDIAFYQSSLKDLRPNQRYFVECPDGSLVIPPGQT
;
A
#
# COMPACT_ATOMS: atom_id res chain seq x y z
N MET A 1 11.46 27.54 -26.53
CA MET A 1 10.51 26.43 -26.74
C MET A 1 11.16 25.13 -26.31
N ALA A 2 10.41 24.22 -25.68
CA ALA A 2 10.92 22.90 -25.33
C ALA A 2 11.33 22.15 -26.62
N LYS A 3 12.58 21.65 -26.68
CA LYS A 3 13.14 20.96 -27.86
C LYS A 3 12.32 19.73 -28.31
N LYS A 4 11.45 19.20 -27.45
CA LYS A 4 10.59 18.02 -27.66
C LYS A 4 9.61 18.17 -28.84
N TYR A 5 9.16 19.39 -29.14
CA TYR A 5 8.07 19.63 -30.09
C TYR A 5 8.53 20.10 -31.48
N ILE A 6 9.84 20.32 -31.65
CA ILE A 6 10.41 20.93 -32.87
C ILE A 6 10.23 20.02 -34.09
N ASN A 7 10.24 18.70 -33.88
CA ASN A 7 10.14 17.71 -34.96
C ASN A 7 8.72 17.18 -35.18
N LEU A 8 7.73 17.67 -34.44
CA LEU A 8 6.35 17.23 -34.60
C LEU A 8 5.65 18.07 -35.65
N SER A 9 4.89 17.41 -36.51
CA SER A 9 3.96 18.07 -37.42
C SER A 9 2.84 18.79 -36.65
N LYS A 10 2.18 19.74 -37.30
CA LYS A 10 1.02 20.44 -36.73
C LYS A 10 -0.08 19.46 -36.30
N GLU A 11 -0.31 18.39 -37.07
CA GLU A 11 -1.31 17.37 -36.76
C GLU A 11 -0.93 16.55 -35.52
N GLU A 12 0.35 16.19 -35.35
CA GLU A 12 0.82 15.49 -34.16
C GLU A 12 0.74 16.38 -32.91
N LEU A 13 1.06 17.67 -33.05
CA LEU A 13 0.89 18.63 -31.96
C LEU A 13 -0.58 18.79 -31.56
N LEU A 14 -1.49 18.89 -32.54
CA LEU A 14 -2.93 18.96 -32.27
C LEU A 14 -3.43 17.70 -31.56
N LYS A 15 -3.01 16.51 -32.01
CA LYS A 15 -3.35 15.24 -31.34
C LYS A 15 -2.86 15.21 -29.89
N LEU A 16 -1.66 15.72 -29.63
CA LEU A 16 -1.09 15.77 -28.28
C LEU A 16 -1.86 16.74 -27.37
N VAL A 17 -2.24 17.92 -27.88
CA VAL A 17 -3.06 18.89 -27.15
C VAL A 17 -4.46 18.34 -26.90
N GLU A 18 -5.13 17.77 -27.90
CA GLU A 18 -6.44 17.15 -27.72
C GLU A 18 -6.42 16.02 -26.68
N LYS A 19 -5.34 15.24 -26.64
CA LYS A 19 -5.15 14.20 -25.63
C LYS A 19 -5.04 14.81 -24.23
N GLN A 20 -4.23 15.86 -24.06
CA GLN A 20 -4.08 16.57 -22.79
C GLN A 20 -5.39 17.21 -22.33
N ASP A 21 -6.12 17.87 -23.23
CA ASP A 21 -7.41 18.50 -22.92
C ASP A 21 -8.45 17.47 -22.51
N LYS A 22 -8.50 16.31 -23.17
CA LYS A 22 -9.37 15.19 -22.75
C LYS A 22 -9.00 14.66 -21.36
N GLU A 23 -7.70 14.54 -21.07
CA GLU A 23 -7.23 14.08 -19.77
C GLU A 23 -7.55 15.07 -18.64
N LEU A 24 -7.48 16.37 -18.92
CA LEU A 24 -7.83 17.43 -17.97
C LEU A 24 -9.36 17.55 -17.80
N ALA A 25 -10.12 17.50 -18.90
CA ALA A 25 -11.57 17.61 -18.87
C ALA A 25 -12.26 16.47 -18.11
N THR A 26 -11.65 15.28 -18.10
CA THR A 26 -12.17 14.11 -17.37
C THR A 26 -11.84 14.14 -15.88
N LYS A 27 -10.84 14.92 -15.44
CA LYS A 27 -10.35 14.92 -14.05
C LYS A 27 -10.78 16.21 -13.31
N LYS A 28 -11.79 16.11 -12.44
CA LYS A 28 -12.19 17.21 -11.53
C LYS A 28 -11.25 17.36 -10.33
N TYR A 29 -10.63 16.26 -9.89
CA TYR A 29 -9.65 16.18 -8.81
C TYR A 29 -8.78 14.94 -9.06
N GLY A 30 -7.46 15.06 -8.90
CA GLY A 30 -6.56 13.92 -9.07
C GLY A 30 -5.12 14.29 -9.39
N LEU A 31 -4.31 13.26 -9.62
CA LEU A 31 -2.88 13.36 -9.90
C LEU A 31 -2.65 13.44 -11.43
N VAL A 32 -1.86 14.42 -11.86
CA VAL A 32 -1.40 14.59 -13.26
C VAL A 32 0.12 14.75 -13.24
N TRP A 33 0.81 13.99 -14.07
CA TRP A 33 2.26 14.04 -14.23
C TRP A 33 2.64 13.75 -15.68
N ASP A 34 3.86 14.13 -16.08
CA ASP A 34 4.34 13.92 -17.45
C ASP A 34 4.84 12.48 -17.63
N SER A 35 3.92 11.59 -18.01
CA SER A 35 4.24 10.18 -18.23
C SER A 35 5.00 9.89 -19.52
N GLU A 36 4.94 10.82 -20.48
CA GLU A 36 5.49 10.62 -21.83
C GLU A 36 6.89 11.20 -22.03
N LYS A 37 7.33 12.12 -21.16
CA LYS A 37 8.61 12.79 -21.34
C LYS A 37 9.82 11.87 -21.15
N GLU A 38 9.75 10.96 -20.19
CA GLU A 38 10.81 10.00 -19.91
C GLU A 38 10.18 8.60 -19.82
N PRO A 39 9.87 7.96 -20.96
CA PRO A 39 9.33 6.61 -20.94
C PRO A 39 10.36 5.64 -20.34
N GLU A 40 9.86 4.60 -19.69
CA GLU A 40 10.69 3.57 -19.08
C GLU A 40 11.09 2.56 -20.15
N GLN A 41 12.39 2.31 -20.32
CA GLN A 41 12.89 1.53 -21.45
C GLN A 41 12.38 0.09 -21.42
N VAL A 42 12.36 -0.54 -20.23
CA VAL A 42 11.88 -1.91 -20.04
C VAL A 42 10.42 -2.09 -20.51
N VAL A 43 9.61 -1.05 -20.38
CA VAL A 43 8.20 -1.06 -20.77
C VAL A 43 8.07 -1.01 -22.29
N LEU A 44 8.83 -0.13 -22.94
CA LEU A 44 8.88 -0.04 -24.40
C LEU A 44 9.41 -1.34 -25.02
N ASP A 45 10.39 -1.97 -24.37
CA ASP A 45 10.97 -3.23 -24.84
C ASP A 45 9.93 -4.37 -24.76
N CYS A 46 9.08 -4.38 -23.73
CA CYS A 46 7.97 -5.34 -23.59
C CYS A 46 6.85 -5.15 -24.61
N GLU A 47 6.68 -3.96 -25.19
CA GLU A 47 5.70 -3.75 -26.27
C GLU A 47 6.11 -4.49 -27.55
N LYS A 48 7.42 -4.68 -27.74
CA LYS A 48 7.98 -5.32 -28.95
C LYS A 48 8.40 -6.76 -28.71
N ASN A 49 8.76 -7.11 -27.48
CA ASN A 49 9.32 -8.40 -27.11
C ASN A 49 8.53 -9.02 -25.94
N ILE A 50 8.24 -10.31 -26.03
CA ILE A 50 7.53 -11.03 -24.97
C ILE A 50 8.57 -11.61 -24.01
N PRO A 51 8.56 -11.26 -22.71
CA PRO A 51 9.45 -11.87 -21.74
C PRO A 51 9.10 -13.35 -21.53
N ILE A 52 10.11 -14.20 -21.35
CA ILE A 52 9.96 -15.65 -21.15
C ILE A 52 10.71 -16.04 -19.88
N LEU A 53 10.03 -16.75 -18.97
CA LEU A 53 10.67 -17.30 -17.78
C LEU A 53 11.43 -18.58 -18.13
N LYS A 54 12.70 -18.67 -17.72
CA LYS A 54 13.53 -19.86 -17.86
C LYS A 54 13.85 -20.43 -16.48
N ARG A 55 13.46 -21.68 -16.24
CA ARG A 55 13.79 -22.39 -14.98
C ARG A 55 15.29 -22.66 -14.93
N ASP A 56 15.94 -22.19 -13.86
CA ASP A 56 17.32 -22.50 -13.54
C ASP A 56 17.37 -23.63 -12.50
N LYS A 57 17.63 -24.84 -12.96
CA LYS A 57 17.69 -26.03 -12.09
C LYS A 57 18.87 -25.99 -11.12
N THR A 58 19.90 -25.18 -11.37
CA THR A 58 21.09 -25.11 -10.50
C THR A 58 20.81 -24.37 -9.19
N LYS A 59 19.75 -23.55 -9.15
CA LYS A 59 19.32 -22.79 -7.98
C LYS A 59 18.12 -23.43 -7.26
N GLU A 60 17.73 -24.65 -7.65
CA GLU A 60 16.60 -25.35 -7.03
C GLU A 60 16.98 -25.83 -5.62
N ILE A 61 16.16 -25.48 -4.64
CA ILE A 61 16.32 -25.92 -3.24
C ILE A 61 15.14 -26.84 -2.94
N ARG A 62 15.43 -28.12 -2.62
CA ARG A 62 14.41 -29.09 -2.21
C ARG A 62 14.52 -29.37 -0.72
N THR A 63 13.47 -29.04 0.02
CA THR A 63 13.36 -29.28 1.46
C THR A 63 12.37 -30.40 1.77
N ASP A 64 11.29 -30.52 0.99
CA ASP A 64 10.24 -31.53 1.16
C ASP A 64 9.49 -31.79 -0.17
N ASN A 65 8.34 -32.47 -0.10
CA ASN A 65 7.46 -32.78 -1.23
C ASN A 65 6.24 -31.85 -1.30
N SER A 66 6.27 -30.67 -0.67
CA SER A 66 5.20 -29.68 -0.77
C SER A 66 5.25 -28.93 -2.11
N ASP A 67 4.30 -28.02 -2.32
CA ASP A 67 4.25 -27.20 -3.54
C ASP A 67 5.49 -26.30 -3.67
N ASP A 68 5.97 -26.14 -4.90
CA ASP A 68 7.16 -25.32 -5.20
C ASP A 68 6.88 -23.83 -4.93
N ASN A 69 7.72 -23.19 -4.10
CA ASN A 69 7.83 -21.74 -4.05
C ASN A 69 8.63 -21.21 -5.26
N ILE A 70 8.22 -20.07 -5.83
CA ILE A 70 8.84 -19.52 -7.04
C ILE A 70 9.61 -18.24 -6.70
N MET A 71 10.90 -18.22 -7.06
CA MET A 71 11.72 -17.01 -7.08
C MET A 71 12.05 -16.63 -8.53
N ILE A 72 11.75 -15.39 -8.93
CA ILE A 72 12.02 -14.87 -10.27
C ILE A 72 13.10 -13.80 -10.17
N GLU A 73 14.19 -13.99 -10.91
CA GLU A 73 15.29 -13.01 -11.02
C GLU A 73 15.12 -12.18 -12.30
N GLY A 74 15.03 -10.85 -12.17
CA GLY A 74 14.88 -9.92 -13.28
C GLY A 74 14.16 -8.63 -12.86
N ASP A 75 13.88 -7.76 -13.84
CA ASP A 75 13.02 -6.60 -13.59
C ASP A 75 11.61 -7.07 -13.24
N ASN A 76 11.03 -6.51 -12.17
CA ASN A 76 9.70 -6.85 -11.71
C ASN A 76 8.61 -6.51 -12.73
N TYR A 77 8.80 -5.55 -13.64
CA TYR A 77 7.87 -5.32 -14.75
C TYR A 77 7.80 -6.52 -15.69
N HIS A 78 8.95 -7.14 -16.04
CA HIS A 78 8.99 -8.38 -16.82
C HIS A 78 8.31 -9.54 -16.08
N ALA A 79 8.66 -9.73 -14.80
CA ALA A 79 8.11 -10.80 -13.99
C ALA A 79 6.59 -10.69 -13.88
N LEU A 80 6.07 -9.50 -13.55
CA LEU A 80 4.64 -9.23 -13.44
C LEU A 80 3.92 -9.43 -14.79
N THR A 81 4.54 -9.04 -15.91
CA THR A 81 4.01 -9.28 -17.26
C THR A 81 3.85 -10.78 -17.53
N CYS A 82 4.89 -11.58 -17.25
CA CYS A 82 4.82 -13.05 -17.38
C CYS A 82 3.75 -13.67 -16.47
N LEU A 83 3.69 -13.24 -15.21
CA LEU A 83 2.72 -13.73 -14.23
C LEU A 83 1.28 -13.40 -14.65
N ASN A 84 1.05 -12.29 -15.36
CA ASN A 84 -0.28 -11.95 -15.85
C ASN A 84 -0.83 -12.96 -16.87
N TYR A 85 0.01 -13.76 -17.53
CA TYR A 85 -0.45 -14.85 -18.40
C TYR A 85 -0.88 -16.10 -17.63
N THR A 86 -0.33 -16.34 -16.44
CA THR A 86 -0.44 -17.63 -15.73
C THR A 86 -1.20 -17.54 -14.40
N HIS A 87 -1.12 -16.39 -13.73
CA HIS A 87 -1.58 -16.15 -12.35
C HIS A 87 -2.58 -14.98 -12.22
N LYS A 88 -3.15 -14.51 -13.34
CA LYS A 88 -4.20 -13.48 -13.32
C LYS A 88 -5.37 -13.91 -12.42
N GLY A 89 -5.74 -13.08 -11.46
CA GLY A 89 -6.82 -13.35 -10.52
C GLY A 89 -6.56 -14.51 -9.56
N LYS A 90 -5.30 -14.86 -9.27
CA LYS A 90 -4.96 -16.01 -8.41
C LYS A 90 -4.23 -15.64 -7.12
N ILE A 91 -3.82 -14.40 -6.95
CA ILE A 91 -3.01 -13.96 -5.80
C ILE A 91 -3.93 -13.43 -4.68
N ASP A 92 -3.77 -13.96 -3.46
CA ASP A 92 -4.56 -13.57 -2.29
C ASP A 92 -4.00 -12.33 -1.58
N VAL A 93 -2.68 -12.17 -1.57
CA VAL A 93 -2.00 -11.03 -0.93
C VAL A 93 -0.79 -10.62 -1.74
N ILE A 94 -0.58 -9.31 -1.89
CA ILE A 94 0.66 -8.72 -2.39
C ILE A 94 1.24 -7.82 -1.31
N TYR A 95 2.52 -7.96 -1.01
CA TYR A 95 3.27 -7.00 -0.20
C TYR A 95 4.46 -6.50 -1.03
N ILE A 96 4.64 -5.18 -1.07
CA ILE A 96 5.79 -4.55 -1.73
C ILE A 96 6.40 -3.45 -0.87
N ASP A 97 7.72 -3.30 -0.99
CA ASP A 97 8.52 -2.24 -0.37
C ASP A 97 9.29 -1.52 -1.48
N PRO A 98 8.62 -0.66 -2.27
CA PRO A 98 9.26 0.10 -3.34
C PRO A 98 10.31 1.09 -2.80
N PRO A 99 11.20 1.63 -3.64
CA PRO A 99 12.06 2.74 -3.21
C PRO A 99 11.22 3.94 -2.74
N TYR A 100 11.62 4.61 -1.65
CA TYR A 100 10.83 5.68 -1.02
C TYR A 100 11.05 7.04 -1.69
N ASN A 101 12.06 7.15 -2.55
CA ASN A 101 12.38 8.33 -3.34
C ASN A 101 12.80 9.54 -2.50
N THR A 102 13.58 9.28 -1.46
CA THR A 102 14.08 10.26 -0.47
C THR A 102 15.01 11.33 -1.06
N GLY A 103 15.45 11.15 -2.32
CA GLY A 103 16.42 12.04 -2.97
C GLY A 103 17.88 11.64 -2.74
N ASN A 104 18.13 10.57 -2.00
CA ASN A 104 19.47 10.03 -1.84
C ASN A 104 19.99 9.41 -3.15
N LYS A 105 21.18 9.85 -3.60
CA LYS A 105 21.81 9.49 -4.88
C LYS A 105 22.07 8.00 -5.09
N THR A 106 21.94 7.16 -4.06
CA THR A 106 22.18 5.71 -4.15
C THR A 106 20.93 4.87 -3.89
N GLU A 107 19.78 5.49 -3.67
CA GLU A 107 18.57 4.78 -3.26
C GLU A 107 17.96 3.97 -4.41
N TRP A 108 17.75 4.60 -5.57
CA TRP A 108 17.10 3.93 -6.70
C TRP A 108 17.46 4.54 -8.05
N LYS A 109 17.16 3.79 -9.11
CA LYS A 109 17.46 4.16 -10.50
C LYS A 109 16.21 4.13 -11.36
N TYR A 110 16.18 5.03 -12.36
CA TYR A 110 15.23 5.02 -13.46
C TYR A 110 15.99 5.02 -14.79
N ASN A 111 15.75 4.04 -15.67
CA ASN A 111 16.53 3.82 -16.89
C ASN A 111 18.06 3.83 -16.61
N ASP A 112 18.49 3.04 -15.63
CA ASP A 112 19.89 2.90 -15.16
C ASP A 112 20.56 4.16 -14.59
N LYS A 113 19.83 5.26 -14.46
CA LYS A 113 20.32 6.52 -13.87
C LYS A 113 19.80 6.68 -12.46
N TYR A 114 20.70 6.95 -11.52
CA TYR A 114 20.31 7.31 -10.16
C TYR A 114 19.47 8.58 -10.15
N ILE A 115 18.45 8.58 -9.32
CA ILE A 115 17.55 9.72 -9.12
C ILE A 115 17.87 10.35 -7.77
N ASP A 116 18.02 11.68 -7.77
CA ASP A 116 18.32 12.47 -6.58
C ASP A 116 17.49 13.76 -6.55
N ASP A 117 17.65 14.54 -5.47
CA ASP A 117 16.91 15.79 -5.25
C ASP A 117 17.05 16.85 -6.36
N ASN A 118 18.11 16.77 -7.19
CA ASN A 118 18.32 17.72 -8.28
C ASN A 118 17.54 17.34 -9.56
N ASP A 119 16.92 16.15 -9.58
CA ASP A 119 16.10 15.72 -10.71
C ASP A 119 14.68 16.31 -10.60
N GLY A 120 14.42 17.36 -11.38
CA GLY A 120 13.11 18.02 -11.41
C GLY A 120 11.94 17.13 -11.87
N TYR A 121 12.20 15.92 -12.38
CA TYR A 121 11.18 14.93 -12.76
C TYR A 121 11.16 13.71 -11.83
N ARG A 122 11.85 13.77 -10.69
CA ARG A 122 11.97 12.69 -9.71
C ARG A 122 10.62 12.02 -9.39
N HIS A 123 9.61 12.79 -8.99
CA HIS A 123 8.30 12.27 -8.64
C HIS A 123 7.55 11.70 -9.86
N SER A 124 7.65 12.36 -11.03
CA SER A 124 7.03 11.85 -12.27
C SER A 124 7.63 10.52 -12.72
N LYS A 125 8.95 10.36 -12.60
CA LYS A 125 9.65 9.09 -12.91
C LYS A 125 9.25 7.98 -11.94
N TRP A 126 9.15 8.30 -10.65
CA TRP A 126 8.70 7.33 -9.65
C TRP A 126 7.25 6.89 -9.91
N LEU A 127 6.36 7.84 -10.18
CA LEU A 127 4.97 7.56 -10.56
C LEU A 127 4.87 6.72 -11.83
N ASN A 128 5.69 7.00 -12.85
CA ASN A 128 5.76 6.19 -14.07
C ASN A 128 6.17 4.75 -13.80
N MET A 129 7.17 4.55 -12.94
CA MET A 129 7.66 3.23 -12.54
C MET A 129 6.57 2.46 -11.77
N MET A 130 5.93 3.12 -10.79
CA MET A 130 4.94 2.50 -9.92
C MET A 130 3.61 2.23 -10.61
N GLU A 131 3.08 3.17 -11.41
CA GLU A 131 1.77 3.03 -12.06
C GLU A 131 1.69 1.73 -12.86
N LYS A 132 2.71 1.47 -13.67
CA LYS A 132 2.77 0.33 -14.57
C LYS A 132 2.82 -1.00 -13.81
N ARG A 133 3.59 -1.05 -12.73
CA ARG A 133 3.72 -2.24 -11.87
C ARG A 133 2.45 -2.49 -11.06
N LEU A 134 1.83 -1.43 -10.52
CA LEU A 134 0.59 -1.53 -9.76
C LEU A 134 -0.59 -1.96 -10.63
N LEU A 135 -0.66 -1.50 -11.88
CA LEU A 135 -1.66 -1.98 -12.85
C LEU A 135 -1.52 -3.48 -13.12
N LEU A 136 -0.29 -3.96 -13.32
CA LEU A 136 -0.03 -5.39 -13.50
C LEU A 136 -0.32 -6.19 -12.21
N ALA A 137 0.04 -5.66 -11.04
CA ALA A 137 -0.21 -6.31 -9.75
C ALA A 137 -1.71 -6.44 -9.45
N LYS A 138 -2.50 -5.39 -9.74
CA LYS A 138 -3.97 -5.41 -9.56
C LYS A 138 -4.63 -6.56 -10.33
N ASN A 139 -4.14 -6.86 -11.54
CA ASN A 139 -4.68 -7.95 -12.36
C ASN A 139 -4.39 -9.34 -11.77
N LEU A 140 -3.31 -9.49 -11.00
CA LEU A 140 -2.94 -10.76 -10.36
C LEU A 140 -3.82 -11.07 -9.14
N LEU A 141 -4.30 -10.04 -8.44
CA LEU A 141 -5.13 -10.19 -7.26
C LEU A 141 -6.47 -10.89 -7.56
N LYS A 142 -6.87 -11.82 -6.70
CA LYS A 142 -8.26 -12.34 -6.62
C LYS A 142 -9.21 -11.21 -6.19
N ASP A 143 -10.50 -11.41 -6.39
CA ASP A 143 -11.49 -10.51 -5.79
C ASP A 143 -11.48 -10.70 -4.27
N GLY A 144 -11.54 -9.60 -3.51
CA GLY A 144 -11.37 -9.59 -2.05
C GLY A 144 -9.91 -9.67 -1.57
N ALA A 145 -8.96 -9.95 -2.45
CA ALA A 145 -7.53 -9.97 -2.12
C ALA A 145 -6.98 -8.55 -1.85
N SER A 146 -5.88 -8.49 -1.11
CA SER A 146 -5.33 -7.21 -0.62
C SER A 146 -3.88 -6.97 -1.04
N ILE A 147 -3.52 -5.70 -1.19
CA ILE A 147 -2.16 -5.23 -1.43
C ILE A 147 -1.72 -4.28 -0.31
N PHE A 148 -0.51 -4.52 0.19
CA PHE A 148 0.18 -3.73 1.20
C PHE A 148 1.40 -3.09 0.55
N ILE A 149 1.55 -1.78 0.71
CA ILE A 149 2.65 -1.03 0.11
C ILE A 149 3.31 -0.18 1.18
N SER A 150 4.52 -0.55 1.56
CA SER A 150 5.36 0.25 2.45
C SER A 150 5.84 1.51 1.71
N ILE A 151 5.84 2.65 2.40
CA ILE A 151 6.23 3.93 1.81
C ILE A 151 6.69 4.92 2.88
N GLY A 152 7.65 5.77 2.51
CA GLY A 152 8.05 6.94 3.28
C GLY A 152 7.18 8.17 3.02
N ASP A 153 7.48 9.27 3.70
CA ASP A 153 6.74 10.53 3.59
C ASP A 153 6.85 11.17 2.19
N ASP A 154 8.01 11.05 1.53
CA ASP A 154 8.31 11.68 0.23
C ASP A 154 7.32 11.31 -0.89
N GLU A 155 6.77 10.09 -0.86
CA GLU A 155 5.86 9.57 -1.89
C GLU A 155 4.52 9.08 -1.33
N HIS A 156 4.25 9.22 -0.03
CA HIS A 156 3.01 8.75 0.60
C HIS A 156 1.76 9.30 -0.09
N ALA A 157 1.68 10.62 -0.24
CA ALA A 157 0.53 11.27 -0.84
C ALA A 157 0.39 10.93 -2.34
N ASN A 158 1.50 10.89 -3.06
CA ASN A 158 1.54 10.55 -4.48
C ASN A 158 1.08 9.11 -4.72
N LEU A 159 1.62 8.17 -3.95
CA LEU A 159 1.22 6.76 -4.00
C LEU A 159 -0.25 6.58 -3.60
N LYS A 160 -0.74 7.29 -2.58
CA LYS A 160 -2.14 7.23 -2.17
C LYS A 160 -3.07 7.65 -3.31
N LEU A 161 -2.79 8.77 -3.97
CA LEU A 161 -3.58 9.25 -5.11
C LEU A 161 -3.46 8.31 -6.32
N LEU A 162 -2.28 7.75 -6.56
CA LEU A 162 -2.07 6.76 -7.61
C LEU A 162 -2.88 5.47 -7.35
N CYS A 163 -2.85 4.96 -6.12
CA CYS A 163 -3.64 3.79 -5.74
C CYS A 163 -5.14 4.09 -5.77
N ASP A 164 -5.59 5.29 -5.39
CA ASP A 164 -6.99 5.69 -5.56
C ASP A 164 -7.43 5.67 -7.03
N LYS A 165 -6.55 6.08 -7.95
CA LYS A 165 -6.78 5.99 -9.39
C LYS A 165 -6.83 4.54 -9.88
N ILE A 166 -5.91 3.68 -9.41
CA ILE A 166 -5.76 2.30 -9.90
C ILE A 166 -6.78 1.35 -9.28
N PHE A 167 -6.91 1.34 -7.96
CA PHE A 167 -7.77 0.42 -7.21
C PHE A 167 -9.18 0.99 -6.98
N GLY A 168 -9.34 2.32 -7.03
CA GLY A 168 -10.58 3.00 -6.65
C GLY A 168 -10.52 3.45 -5.19
N ARG A 169 -10.92 4.71 -4.93
CA ARG A 169 -10.89 5.31 -3.58
C ARG A 169 -11.67 4.52 -2.54
N GLN A 170 -12.77 3.89 -2.95
CA GLN A 170 -13.66 3.07 -2.12
C GLN A 170 -13.01 1.75 -1.66
N ASN A 171 -11.98 1.30 -2.37
CA ASN A 171 -11.25 0.07 -2.06
C ASN A 171 -10.02 0.32 -1.17
N PHE A 172 -9.82 1.55 -0.72
CA PHE A 172 -8.84 1.86 0.32
C PHE A 172 -9.34 1.37 1.67
N ILE A 173 -8.52 0.61 2.37
CA ILE A 173 -8.83 0.11 3.71
C ILE A 173 -8.27 1.07 4.76
N THR A 174 -6.94 1.26 4.78
CA THR A 174 -6.29 2.09 5.79
C THR A 174 -4.86 2.47 5.40
N SER A 175 -4.29 3.42 6.15
CA SER A 175 -2.87 3.77 6.14
C SER A 175 -2.33 3.46 7.53
N ILE A 176 -1.49 2.42 7.63
CA ILE A 176 -0.90 2.00 8.90
C ILE A 176 0.37 2.81 9.11
N SER A 177 0.47 3.54 10.22
CA SER A 177 1.73 4.17 10.63
C SER A 177 2.61 3.14 11.34
N ARG A 178 3.84 2.97 10.85
CA ARG A 178 4.86 2.08 11.42
C ARG A 178 5.95 2.93 12.05
N ILE A 179 6.23 2.72 13.33
CA ILE A 179 7.38 3.33 14.00
C ILE A 179 8.65 2.70 13.43
N ALA A 180 9.35 3.42 12.56
CA ALA A 180 10.60 3.02 11.94
C ALA A 180 11.80 3.20 12.88
N LYS A 181 11.75 4.21 13.75
CA LYS A 181 12.81 4.53 14.72
C LYS A 181 12.19 5.04 16.03
N THR A 182 12.69 4.57 17.17
CA THR A 182 12.24 5.03 18.49
C THR A 182 12.75 6.42 18.84
N ALA A 183 13.86 6.86 18.25
CA ALA A 183 14.41 8.19 18.39
C ALA A 183 15.11 8.63 17.09
N SER A 184 15.03 9.92 16.76
CA SER A 184 15.72 10.50 15.61
C SER A 184 16.17 11.93 15.93
N ASN A 185 17.46 12.19 15.73
CA ASN A 185 18.08 13.52 15.92
C ASN A 185 18.15 14.32 14.61
N LEU A 186 17.54 13.81 13.53
CA LEU A 186 17.61 14.43 12.19
C LEU A 186 16.51 15.47 11.95
N GLY A 187 15.54 15.58 12.86
CA GLY A 187 14.39 16.46 12.74
C GLY A 187 14.65 17.89 13.22
N LYS A 188 14.24 18.90 12.44
CA LYS A 188 14.29 20.31 12.88
C LYS A 188 13.12 20.69 13.81
N PHE A 189 11.92 20.18 13.53
CA PHE A 189 10.71 20.46 14.30
C PHE A 189 10.10 19.18 14.89
N PHE A 190 10.04 18.12 14.10
CA PHE A 190 9.63 16.79 14.52
C PHE A 190 10.70 15.78 14.14
N ALA A 191 10.91 14.78 14.99
CA ALA A 191 11.82 13.67 14.75
C ALA A 191 11.17 12.69 13.74
N PRO A 192 11.70 12.56 12.51
CA PRO A 192 11.16 11.61 11.55
C PRO A 192 11.41 10.20 12.08
N SER A 193 10.32 9.53 12.44
CA SER A 193 10.32 8.26 13.18
C SER A 193 9.30 7.25 12.66
N CYS A 194 8.43 7.68 11.74
CA CYS A 194 7.38 6.84 11.19
C CYS A 194 7.51 6.70 9.68
N ASP A 195 7.30 5.49 9.20
CA ASP A 195 6.96 5.18 7.81
C ASP A 195 5.50 4.73 7.76
N TYR A 196 4.99 4.47 6.57
CA TYR A 196 3.58 4.11 6.36
C TYR A 196 3.44 2.82 5.56
N ILE A 197 2.32 2.13 5.74
CA ILE A 197 1.89 1.02 4.89
C ILE A 197 0.49 1.34 4.40
N LEU A 198 0.35 1.54 3.08
CA LEU A 198 -0.95 1.71 2.45
C LEU A 198 -1.57 0.34 2.18
N LEU A 199 -2.82 0.17 2.59
CA LEU A 199 -3.59 -1.05 2.39
C LEU A 199 -4.79 -0.78 1.48
N TYR A 200 -4.84 -1.51 0.38
CA TYR A 200 -5.96 -1.55 -0.56
C TYR A 200 -6.43 -2.98 -0.75
N THR A 201 -7.73 -3.15 -0.99
CA THR A 201 -8.27 -4.39 -1.54
C THR A 201 -8.52 -4.23 -3.04
N LYS A 202 -8.63 -5.34 -3.78
CA LYS A 202 -9.06 -5.29 -5.18
C LYS A 202 -10.52 -4.88 -5.31
N SER A 203 -11.38 -5.39 -4.42
CA SER A 203 -12.80 -5.06 -4.37
C SER A 203 -13.33 -5.24 -2.95
N VAL A 204 -13.75 -4.14 -2.34
CA VAL A 204 -14.28 -4.10 -0.97
C VAL A 204 -15.58 -4.90 -0.82
N GLU A 205 -16.37 -5.01 -1.90
CA GLU A 205 -17.63 -5.77 -1.92
C GLU A 205 -17.43 -7.27 -1.70
N THR A 206 -16.25 -7.77 -2.05
CA THR A 206 -15.88 -9.20 -1.96
C THR A 206 -14.91 -9.49 -0.82
N LEU A 207 -14.52 -8.45 -0.06
CA LEU A 207 -13.65 -8.59 1.10
C LEU A 207 -14.44 -9.25 2.23
N LYS A 208 -13.86 -10.27 2.87
CA LYS A 208 -14.52 -10.94 3.99
C LYS A 208 -14.40 -10.11 5.26
N ASP A 209 -15.41 -10.16 6.12
CA ASP A 209 -15.44 -9.40 7.38
C ASP A 209 -14.28 -9.76 8.32
N ASP A 210 -13.78 -10.99 8.24
CA ASP A 210 -12.68 -11.51 9.05
C ASP A 210 -11.29 -11.33 8.40
N SER A 211 -11.19 -10.68 7.24
CA SER A 211 -9.94 -10.57 6.46
C SER A 211 -8.77 -9.93 7.22
N PHE A 212 -9.07 -9.14 8.26
CA PHE A 212 -8.08 -8.49 9.12
C PHE A 212 -8.35 -8.72 10.62
N ALA A 213 -9.10 -9.77 10.95
CA ALA A 213 -9.30 -10.17 12.34
C ALA A 213 -7.94 -10.52 12.97
N GLN A 214 -7.70 -10.06 14.20
CA GLN A 214 -6.58 -10.54 14.97
C GLN A 214 -6.91 -11.93 15.49
N ASP A 215 -5.93 -12.82 15.48
CA ASP A 215 -6.04 -14.08 16.20
C ASP A 215 -6.40 -13.79 17.65
N VAL A 216 -7.49 -14.41 18.09
CA VAL A 216 -7.92 -14.32 19.48
C VAL A 216 -6.93 -15.18 20.27
N ASN A 217 -6.20 -14.54 21.19
CA ASN A 217 -5.38 -15.30 22.14
C ASN A 217 -6.30 -15.97 23.16
N ASP A 218 -6.63 -17.23 22.92
CA ASP A 218 -7.51 -18.05 23.76
C ASP A 218 -7.04 -18.12 25.23
N ASP A 219 -5.75 -17.95 25.52
CA ASP A 219 -5.22 -17.94 26.89
C ASP A 219 -5.73 -16.76 27.73
N LEU A 220 -6.22 -15.70 27.06
CA LEU A 220 -6.84 -14.55 27.72
C LEU A 220 -8.27 -14.86 28.19
N PHE A 221 -8.93 -15.87 27.61
CA PHE A 221 -10.34 -16.22 27.85
C PHE A 221 -10.45 -17.34 28.89
N LYS A 222 -10.29 -16.96 30.16
CA LYS A 222 -10.20 -17.89 31.30
C LYS A 222 -11.54 -18.30 31.91
N LYS A 223 -12.65 -17.72 31.45
CA LYS A 223 -14.00 -17.99 31.97
C LYS A 223 -14.87 -18.54 30.86
N GLU A 224 -15.96 -19.23 31.21
CA GLU A 224 -16.88 -19.85 30.25
C GLU A 224 -18.31 -19.77 30.78
N ASP A 225 -19.26 -19.43 29.90
CA ASP A 225 -20.70 -19.45 30.15
C ASP A 225 -21.43 -20.22 29.03
N GLU A 226 -22.76 -20.15 28.99
CA GLU A 226 -23.59 -20.84 27.98
C GLU A 226 -23.33 -20.39 26.52
N LEU A 227 -22.70 -19.22 26.32
CA LEU A 227 -22.36 -18.66 25.01
C LEU A 227 -20.90 -18.93 24.61
N GLY A 228 -20.07 -19.40 25.54
CA GLY A 228 -18.69 -19.84 25.30
C GLY A 228 -17.67 -19.18 26.21
N LYS A 229 -16.39 -19.25 25.80
CA LYS A 229 -15.30 -18.67 26.58
C LYS A 229 -15.32 -17.14 26.53
N TYR A 230 -15.13 -16.50 27.67
CA TYR A 230 -15.07 -15.05 27.82
C TYR A 230 -13.91 -14.62 28.73
N ARG A 231 -13.58 -13.33 28.66
CA ARG A 231 -12.62 -12.64 29.55
C ARG A 231 -13.33 -11.45 30.18
N ASP A 232 -13.10 -11.21 31.47
CA ASP A 232 -13.72 -10.12 32.24
C ASP A 232 -12.69 -9.10 32.74
N ASP A 233 -11.44 -9.21 32.29
CA ASP A 233 -10.35 -8.28 32.53
C ASP A 233 -10.43 -7.00 31.68
N ILE A 234 -11.26 -6.99 30.62
CA ILE A 234 -11.71 -5.76 29.96
C ILE A 234 -12.80 -5.16 30.85
N ALA A 235 -12.34 -4.49 31.90
CA ALA A 235 -13.17 -4.10 33.03
C ALA A 235 -14.32 -3.15 32.64
N PHE A 236 -15.43 -3.27 33.38
CA PHE A 236 -16.52 -2.28 33.52
C PHE A 236 -16.02 -0.88 33.96
N TYR A 237 -14.73 -0.76 34.29
CA TYR A 237 -14.05 0.41 34.81
C TYR A 237 -12.63 0.51 34.24
N GLN A 238 -12.32 1.60 33.53
CA GLN A 238 -10.98 1.85 33.01
C GLN A 238 -10.17 2.67 34.03
N SER A 239 -9.35 1.99 34.83
CA SER A 239 -8.55 2.59 35.90
C SER A 239 -7.51 3.63 35.45
N SER A 240 -7.26 3.75 34.15
CA SER A 240 -6.37 4.76 33.55
C SER A 240 -6.99 6.16 33.44
N LEU A 241 -8.32 6.30 33.62
CA LEU A 241 -8.99 7.60 33.66
C LEU A 241 -8.77 8.24 35.04
N LYS A 242 -7.67 9.00 35.16
CA LYS A 242 -7.24 9.62 36.43
C LYS A 242 -8.14 10.76 36.92
N ASP A 243 -8.88 11.40 36.02
CA ASP A 243 -9.74 12.55 36.31
C ASP A 243 -11.20 12.26 35.95
N LEU A 244 -11.80 11.28 36.64
CA LEU A 244 -13.24 11.03 36.51
C LEU A 244 -14.01 12.24 37.05
N ARG A 245 -14.77 12.91 36.18
CA ARG A 245 -15.69 13.96 36.61
C ARG A 245 -16.68 13.36 37.62
N PRO A 246 -17.17 14.10 38.63
CA PRO A 246 -18.07 13.55 39.64
C PRO A 246 -19.32 12.85 39.08
N ASN A 247 -19.78 13.24 37.89
CA ASN A 247 -20.92 12.64 37.19
C ASN A 247 -20.59 11.38 36.37
N GLN A 248 -19.33 10.96 36.32
CA GLN A 248 -18.88 9.75 35.62
C GLN A 248 -18.73 8.54 36.56
N ARG A 249 -19.00 8.71 37.86
CA ARG A 249 -19.06 7.64 38.86
C ARG A 249 -20.44 7.62 39.51
N TYR A 250 -21.27 6.66 39.10
CA TYR A 250 -22.63 6.49 39.60
C TYR A 250 -22.89 5.01 39.91
N PHE A 251 -23.92 4.76 40.73
CA PHE A 251 -24.38 3.40 41.00
C PHE A 251 -25.04 2.81 39.77
N VAL A 252 -24.68 1.58 39.46
CA VAL A 252 -25.30 0.75 38.42
C VAL A 252 -26.15 -0.30 39.12
N GLU A 253 -27.43 -0.35 38.80
CA GLU A 253 -28.35 -1.36 39.32
C GLU A 253 -28.18 -2.68 38.56
N CYS A 254 -27.89 -3.74 39.30
CA CYS A 254 -27.78 -5.09 38.79
C CYS A 254 -29.16 -5.74 38.63
N PRO A 255 -29.31 -6.79 37.79
CA PRO A 255 -30.59 -7.47 37.59
C PRO A 255 -31.22 -8.07 38.87
N ASP A 256 -30.44 -8.28 39.92
CA ASP A 256 -30.89 -8.74 41.24
C ASP A 256 -31.32 -7.60 42.18
N GLY A 257 -31.29 -6.35 41.70
CA GLY A 257 -31.61 -5.14 42.46
C GLY A 257 -30.46 -4.62 43.33
N SER A 258 -29.30 -5.26 43.33
CA SER A 258 -28.11 -4.75 44.03
C SER A 258 -27.50 -3.55 43.28
N LEU A 259 -26.85 -2.65 44.01
CA LEU A 259 -26.18 -1.48 43.41
C LEU A 259 -24.66 -1.68 43.47
N VAL A 260 -24.00 -1.58 42.32
CA VAL A 260 -22.53 -1.60 42.21
C VAL A 260 -22.00 -0.24 41.78
N ILE A 261 -20.83 0.16 42.27
CA ILE A 261 -20.20 1.43 41.91
C ILE A 261 -18.73 1.19 41.54
N PRO A 262 -18.19 1.85 40.50
CA PRO A 262 -16.79 1.68 40.15
C PRO A 262 -15.83 2.03 41.30
N PRO A 263 -14.67 1.34 41.44
CA PRO A 263 -13.69 1.60 42.51
C PRO A 263 -13.13 3.04 42.44
N GLY A 264 -12.94 3.70 43.60
CA GLY A 264 -12.37 5.06 43.68
C GLY A 264 -12.74 5.78 44.98
N GLN A 265 -11.93 6.75 45.39
CA GLN A 265 -12.26 7.65 46.51
C GLN A 265 -12.93 8.93 45.96
N THR A 266 -14.07 9.29 46.55
CA THR A 266 -14.74 10.59 46.35
C THR A 266 -14.04 11.69 47.12
#